data_AF-A0A8J4YE23-F1
#
_entry.id   AF-A0A8J4YE23-F1
#
_cell.length_a   1.000
_cell.length_b   1.000
_cell.length_c   1.000
_cell.angle_alpha   90.00
_cell.angle_beta   90.00
_cell.angle_gamma   90.00
#
_symmetry.space_group_name_H-M   'P 1'
#
loop_
_entity.id
_entity.type
_entity.pdbx_description
1 polymer ?
#
loop_
_entity_poly.entity_id
_entity_poly.type
_entity_poly.pdbx_seq_one_letter_code
_entity_poly.pdbx_strand_id
1 'polypeptide(L)'
;MVPCGPDISVHPGKSECQRISDPREDKTPPEELRELKRLNDNYKTMMKSVRQHLRQEGIRLADTSELAMQQVAQEEEEHQQLMEYNRQENLRVAALREERVRKEHEAEITRVEASLVKQAQMAAAAEEEALRLINETQELVKTFIKREDLEQAIEAAMEDPTDYNFALDPDGHVFRGRNTRPEDVPKEEWEKLERAAQI
;
A
#
# COMPACT_ATOMS: atom_id res chain seq x y z
N MET A 1 -40.50 42.59 -7.67
CA MET A 1 -40.58 43.97 -8.17
C MET A 1 -41.86 44.60 -7.63
N VAL A 2 -41.74 45.49 -6.64
CA VAL A 2 -42.89 46.31 -6.19
C VAL A 2 -43.00 47.46 -7.20
N PRO A 3 -44.17 47.74 -7.79
CA PRO A 3 -44.29 48.87 -8.71
C PRO A 3 -44.00 50.16 -7.93
N CYS A 4 -42.93 50.87 -8.31
CA CYS A 4 -42.69 52.22 -7.83
C CYS A 4 -43.86 53.09 -8.28
N GLY A 5 -44.57 53.69 -7.32
CA GLY A 5 -45.54 54.73 -7.62
C GLY A 5 -44.86 55.92 -8.31
N PRO A 6 -45.64 56.85 -8.88
CA PRO A 6 -45.09 58.04 -9.51
C PRO A 6 -44.25 58.84 -8.51
N ASP A 7 -43.05 59.27 -8.95
CA ASP A 7 -42.17 60.10 -8.14
C ASP A 7 -42.84 61.44 -7.79
N ILE A 8 -42.63 61.92 -6.56
CA ILE A 8 -43.24 63.17 -6.04
C ILE A 8 -42.88 64.40 -6.91
N SER A 9 -41.79 64.32 -7.68
CA SER A 9 -41.31 65.35 -8.60
C SER A 9 -42.05 65.38 -9.95
N VAL A 10 -42.85 64.37 -10.27
CA VAL A 10 -43.57 64.27 -11.56
C VAL A 10 -44.89 65.02 -11.45
N HIS A 11 -45.06 66.04 -12.28
CA HIS A 11 -46.33 66.77 -12.33
C HIS A 11 -47.47 65.87 -12.82
N PRO A 12 -48.65 65.91 -12.17
CA PRO A 12 -49.80 65.13 -12.58
C PRO A 12 -50.22 65.49 -14.01
N GLY A 13 -50.78 64.50 -14.71
CA GLY A 13 -51.24 64.69 -16.09
C GLY A 13 -52.34 65.76 -16.17
N LYS A 14 -52.44 66.48 -17.29
CA LYS A 14 -53.43 67.55 -17.49
C LYS A 14 -54.88 67.07 -17.24
N SER A 15 -55.19 65.83 -17.60
CA SER A 15 -56.49 65.17 -17.37
C SER A 15 -56.74 64.80 -15.91
N GLU A 16 -55.69 64.56 -15.13
CA GLU A 16 -55.75 64.26 -13.70
C GLU A 16 -55.92 65.55 -12.88
N CYS A 17 -55.26 66.65 -13.28
CA CYS A 17 -55.48 67.98 -12.72
C CYS A 17 -56.91 68.49 -12.90
N GLN A 18 -57.57 68.09 -13.99
CA GLN A 18 -58.96 68.46 -14.30
C GLN A 18 -59.99 67.54 -13.63
N ARG A 19 -59.55 66.36 -13.15
CA ARG A 19 -60.40 65.48 -12.36
C ARG A 19 -60.41 66.03 -10.94
N ILE A 20 -61.38 66.90 -10.64
CA ILE A 20 -61.76 67.18 -9.26
C ILE A 20 -62.14 65.82 -8.67
N SER A 21 -61.23 65.27 -7.86
CA SER A 21 -61.41 64.00 -7.19
C SER A 21 -62.27 64.29 -5.97
N ASP A 22 -63.48 64.81 -6.20
CA ASP A 22 -64.51 64.76 -5.19
C ASP A 22 -64.68 63.28 -4.90
N PRO A 23 -64.38 62.81 -3.68
CA PRO A 23 -64.62 61.43 -3.33
C PRO A 23 -66.09 61.21 -3.66
N ARG A 24 -66.37 60.31 -4.61
CA ARG A 24 -67.75 59.95 -4.92
C ARG A 24 -68.37 59.60 -3.58
N GLU A 25 -69.43 60.30 -3.20
CA GLU A 25 -70.09 60.04 -1.93
C GLU A 25 -70.39 58.55 -1.87
N ASP A 26 -69.86 57.89 -0.84
CA ASP A 26 -70.13 56.48 -0.62
C ASP A 26 -71.63 56.34 -0.42
N LYS A 27 -72.31 55.75 -1.41
CA LYS A 27 -73.77 55.54 -1.41
C LYS A 27 -74.20 54.43 -0.43
N THR A 28 -73.28 53.93 0.35
CA THR A 28 -73.47 52.85 1.31
C THR A 28 -74.37 53.34 2.43
N PRO A 29 -75.45 52.63 2.77
CA PRO A 29 -76.32 53.03 3.86
C PRO A 29 -75.53 53.11 5.18
N PRO A 30 -75.89 54.03 6.09
CA PRO A 30 -75.14 54.27 7.32
C PRO A 30 -75.12 53.08 8.28
N GLU A 31 -76.08 52.16 8.16
CA GLU A 31 -76.13 50.91 8.92
C GLU A 31 -75.02 49.94 8.49
N GLU A 32 -74.83 49.75 7.19
CA GLU A 32 -73.76 48.89 6.65
C GLU A 32 -72.38 49.43 7.01
N LEU A 33 -72.16 50.75 6.98
CA LEU A 33 -70.89 51.36 7.39
C LEU A 33 -70.55 51.07 8.85
N ARG A 34 -71.54 51.03 9.75
CA ARG A 34 -71.33 50.69 11.17
C ARG A 34 -70.94 49.23 11.33
N GLU A 35 -71.63 48.32 10.65
CA GLU A 35 -71.30 46.89 10.70
C GLU A 35 -69.94 46.59 10.06
N LEU A 36 -69.62 47.23 8.93
CA LEU A 36 -68.29 47.12 8.31
C LEU A 36 -67.19 47.61 9.24
N LYS A 37 -67.40 48.72 9.94
CA LYS A 37 -66.45 49.23 10.94
C LYS A 37 -66.27 48.25 12.09
N ARG A 38 -67.38 47.76 12.67
CA ARG A 38 -67.35 46.76 13.75
C ARG A 38 -66.60 45.48 13.33
N LEU A 39 -66.90 44.94 12.15
CA LEU A 39 -66.24 43.74 11.62
C LEU A 39 -64.75 43.98 11.37
N ASN A 40 -64.38 45.14 10.80
CA ASN A 40 -63.00 45.50 10.55
C ASN A 40 -62.21 45.68 11.86
N ASP A 41 -62.80 46.33 12.85
CA ASP A 41 -62.18 46.52 14.17
C ASP A 41 -61.96 45.18 14.87
N ASN A 42 -62.94 44.27 14.81
CA ASN A 42 -62.81 42.91 15.33
C ASN A 42 -61.71 42.12 14.60
N TYR A 43 -61.74 42.13 13.27
CA TYR A 43 -60.74 41.46 12.44
C TYR A 43 -59.32 41.98 12.71
N LYS A 44 -59.13 43.30 12.75
CA LYS A 44 -57.84 43.92 13.05
C LYS A 44 -57.35 43.55 14.45
N THR A 45 -58.25 43.49 15.43
CA THR A 45 -57.91 43.09 16.79
C THR A 45 -57.43 41.63 16.84
N MET A 46 -58.15 40.72 16.18
CA MET A 46 -57.74 39.30 16.07
C MET A 46 -56.42 39.14 15.30
N MET A 47 -56.26 39.86 14.19
CA MET A 47 -55.03 39.78 13.40
C MET A 47 -53.82 40.35 14.16
N LYS A 48 -54.05 41.37 15.01
CA LYS A 48 -53.02 41.94 15.89
C LYS A 48 -52.55 40.92 16.92
N SER A 49 -53.45 40.14 17.53
CA SER A 49 -53.06 39.10 18.49
C SER A 49 -52.28 37.97 17.82
N VAL A 50 -52.71 37.51 16.63
CA VAL A 50 -51.98 36.50 15.84
C VAL A 50 -50.58 37.00 15.47
N ARG A 51 -50.46 38.23 14.97
CA ARG A 51 -49.16 38.82 14.62
C ARG A 51 -48.24 38.93 15.84
N GLN A 52 -48.79 39.32 16.99
CA GLN A 52 -48.02 39.39 18.24
C GLN A 52 -47.54 38.01 18.68
N HIS A 53 -48.39 36.99 18.62
CA HIS A 53 -48.02 35.62 18.96
C HIS A 53 -46.90 35.10 18.06
N LEU A 54 -47.02 35.24 16.73
CA LEU A 54 -45.99 34.80 15.79
C LEU A 54 -44.67 35.57 15.97
N ARG A 55 -44.74 36.86 16.32
CA ARG A 55 -43.54 37.64 16.68
C ARG A 55 -42.86 37.08 17.93
N GLN A 56 -43.63 36.72 18.95
CA GLN A 56 -43.10 36.13 20.18
C GLN A 56 -42.46 34.75 19.93
N GLU A 57 -43.10 33.90 19.13
CA GLU A 57 -42.52 32.61 18.72
C GLU A 57 -41.23 32.78 17.91
N GLY A 58 -41.18 33.77 17.01
CA GLY A 58 -39.96 34.10 16.28
C GLY A 58 -38.81 34.54 17.19
N ILE A 59 -39.10 35.28 18.27
CA ILE A 59 -38.11 35.66 19.28
C ILE A 59 -37.66 34.42 20.07
N ARG A 60 -38.60 33.59 20.54
CA ARG A 60 -38.27 32.34 21.26
C ARG A 60 -37.36 31.41 20.47
N LEU A 61 -37.64 31.25 19.17
CA LEU A 61 -36.79 30.48 18.27
C LEU A 61 -35.42 31.12 18.07
N ALA A 62 -35.33 32.45 18.03
CA ALA A 62 -34.03 33.12 18.01
C ALA A 62 -33.24 32.92 19.32
N ASP A 63 -33.91 32.92 20.47
CA ASP A 63 -33.27 32.67 21.77
C ASP A 63 -32.76 31.22 21.90
N THR A 64 -33.37 30.24 21.19
CA THR A 64 -32.78 28.88 21.09
C THR A 64 -31.40 28.87 20.43
N SER A 65 -31.03 29.94 19.73
CA SER A 65 -29.68 30.12 19.19
C SER A 65 -28.62 30.18 20.30
N GLU A 66 -28.92 30.68 21.49
CA GLU A 66 -27.94 30.76 22.59
C GLU A 66 -27.57 29.36 23.10
N LEU A 67 -28.56 28.47 23.23
CA LEU A 67 -28.33 27.06 23.56
C LEU A 67 -27.54 26.36 22.45
N ALA A 68 -27.84 26.66 21.18
CA ALA A 68 -27.06 26.16 20.05
C ALA A 68 -25.60 26.68 20.09
N MET A 69 -25.36 27.94 20.45
CA MET A 69 -24.00 28.47 20.58
C MET A 69 -23.22 27.80 21.72
N GLN A 70 -23.88 27.50 22.84
CA GLN A 70 -23.26 26.75 23.94
C GLN A 70 -22.92 25.31 23.54
N GLN A 71 -23.78 24.65 22.77
CA GLN A 71 -23.49 23.32 22.22
C GLN A 71 -22.29 23.35 21.28
N VAL A 72 -22.22 24.31 20.36
CA VAL A 72 -21.07 24.48 19.47
C VAL A 72 -19.77 24.69 20.26
N ALA A 73 -19.79 25.51 21.31
CA ALA A 73 -18.61 25.71 22.16
C ALA A 73 -18.18 24.41 22.87
N GLN A 74 -19.13 23.61 23.38
CA GLN A 74 -18.83 22.31 23.99
C GLN A 74 -18.25 21.32 22.97
N GLU A 75 -18.80 21.28 21.75
CA GLU A 75 -18.30 20.44 20.67
C GLU A 75 -16.87 20.83 20.27
N GLU A 76 -16.55 22.12 20.23
CA GLU A 76 -15.19 22.61 19.97
C GLU A 76 -14.20 22.19 21.06
N GLU A 77 -14.60 22.26 22.33
CA GLU A 77 -13.79 21.80 23.47
C GLU A 77 -13.53 20.29 23.42
N GLU A 78 -14.57 19.49 23.18
CA GLU A 78 -14.45 18.04 23.03
C GLU A 78 -13.54 17.67 21.85
N HIS A 79 -13.71 18.37 20.72
CA HIS A 79 -12.85 18.19 19.55
C HIS A 79 -11.38 18.47 19.87
N GLN A 80 -11.09 19.54 20.62
CA GLN A 80 -9.72 19.85 21.04
C GLN A 80 -9.13 18.76 21.93
N GLN A 81 -9.92 18.22 22.87
CA GLN A 81 -9.48 17.13 23.75
C GLN A 81 -9.17 15.85 22.95
N LEU A 82 -10.03 15.50 21.99
CA LEU A 82 -9.83 14.34 21.12
C LEU A 82 -8.59 14.49 20.22
N MET A 83 -8.33 15.70 19.72
CA MET A 83 -7.14 15.98 18.92
C MET A 83 -5.85 15.87 19.75
N GLU A 84 -5.87 16.32 21.00
CA GLU A 84 -4.74 16.14 21.91
C GLU A 84 -4.52 14.67 22.25
N TYR A 85 -5.57 13.92 22.54
CA TYR A 85 -5.49 12.48 22.75
C TYR A 85 -4.90 11.75 21.51
N ASN A 86 -5.36 12.10 20.31
CA ASN A 86 -4.83 11.53 19.07
C ASN A 86 -3.34 11.83 18.90
N ARG A 87 -2.93 13.06 19.21
CA ARG A 87 -1.51 13.47 19.18
C ARG A 87 -0.67 12.62 20.13
N GLN A 88 -1.14 12.40 21.36
CA GLN A 88 -0.43 11.58 22.35
C GLN A 88 -0.32 10.12 21.91
N GLU A 89 -1.39 9.54 21.38
CA GLU A 89 -1.36 8.16 20.90
C GLU A 89 -0.45 8.00 19.66
N ASN A 90 -0.45 8.99 18.76
CA ASN A 90 0.48 9.01 17.63
C ASN A 90 1.94 9.06 18.08
N LEU A 91 2.27 9.84 19.12
CA LEU A 91 3.61 9.87 19.70
C LEU A 91 3.99 8.52 20.32
N ARG A 92 3.07 7.87 21.03
CA ARG A 92 3.29 6.54 21.60
C ARG A 92 3.57 5.50 20.51
N VAL A 93 2.76 5.51 19.45
CA VAL A 93 2.91 4.58 18.31
C VAL A 93 4.19 4.88 17.52
N ALA A 94 4.57 6.15 17.36
CA ALA A 94 5.82 6.54 16.71
C ALA A 94 7.04 5.95 17.44
N ALA A 95 7.09 6.06 18.78
CA ALA A 95 8.17 5.48 19.57
C ALA A 95 8.26 3.96 19.40
N LEU A 96 7.12 3.24 19.44
CA LEU A 96 7.09 1.79 19.19
C LEU A 96 7.57 1.43 17.78
N ARG A 97 7.23 2.26 16.79
CA ARG A 97 7.66 2.07 15.40
C ARG A 97 9.18 2.25 15.27
N GLU A 98 9.75 3.25 15.91
CA GLU A 98 11.20 3.49 15.93
C GLU A 98 11.95 2.32 16.58
N GLU A 99 11.46 1.80 17.71
CA GLU A 99 12.05 0.62 18.35
C GLU A 99 12.00 -0.61 17.45
N ARG A 100 10.88 -0.83 16.76
CA ARG A 100 10.74 -1.95 15.82
C ARG A 100 11.71 -1.80 14.64
N VAL A 101 11.78 -0.61 14.03
CA VAL A 101 12.68 -0.33 12.91
C VAL A 101 14.14 -0.51 13.31
N ARG A 102 14.52 -0.09 14.52
CA ARG A 102 15.88 -0.32 15.03
C ARG A 102 16.21 -1.81 15.11
N LYS A 103 15.30 -2.63 15.65
CA LYS A 103 15.48 -4.08 15.73
C LYS A 103 15.54 -4.75 14.35
N GLU A 104 14.69 -4.31 13.42
CA GLU A 104 14.72 -4.78 12.02
C GLU A 104 16.06 -4.45 11.36
N HIS A 105 16.58 -3.25 11.58
CA HIS A 105 17.88 -2.84 11.04
C HIS A 105 19.05 -3.63 11.64
N GLU A 106 19.07 -3.86 12.95
CA GLU A 106 20.07 -4.73 13.60
C GLU A 106 20.03 -6.17 13.07
N ALA A 107 18.82 -6.71 12.84
CA ALA A 107 18.64 -8.04 12.24
C ALA A 107 19.09 -8.08 10.77
N GLU A 108 18.89 -6.99 10.03
CA GLU A 108 19.34 -6.89 8.64
C GLU A 108 20.86 -6.83 8.53
N ILE A 109 21.52 -6.04 9.39
CA ILE A 109 22.99 -5.96 9.45
C ILE A 109 23.58 -7.35 9.72
N THR A 110 23.10 -8.05 10.75
CA THR A 110 23.60 -9.40 11.08
C THR A 110 23.37 -10.41 9.96
N ARG A 111 22.24 -10.31 9.25
CA ARG A 111 21.97 -11.15 8.07
C ARG A 111 22.93 -10.86 6.92
N VAL A 112 23.22 -9.59 6.65
CA VAL A 112 24.17 -9.19 5.62
C VAL A 112 25.58 -9.68 5.98
N GLU A 113 26.03 -9.49 7.22
CA GLU A 113 27.33 -9.98 7.69
C GLU A 113 27.45 -11.51 7.53
N ALA A 114 26.45 -12.26 7.97
CA ALA A 114 26.44 -13.71 7.80
C ALA A 114 26.49 -14.13 6.32
N SER A 115 25.79 -13.40 5.45
CA SER A 115 25.81 -13.65 4.00
C SER A 115 27.18 -13.38 3.38
N LEU A 116 27.86 -12.30 3.81
CA LEU A 116 29.21 -11.95 3.35
C LEU A 116 30.23 -13.00 3.78
N VAL A 117 30.17 -13.45 5.05
CA VAL A 117 31.06 -14.52 5.55
C VAL A 117 30.86 -15.80 4.75
N LYS A 118 29.60 -16.20 4.49
CA LYS A 118 29.30 -17.39 3.70
C LYS A 118 29.81 -17.26 2.26
N GLN A 119 29.62 -16.09 1.63
CA GLN A 119 30.13 -15.84 0.28
C GLN A 119 31.65 -15.91 0.23
N ALA A 120 32.35 -15.33 1.21
CA ALA A 120 33.80 -15.41 1.31
C ALA A 120 34.29 -16.86 1.46
N GLN A 121 33.61 -17.67 2.29
CA GLN A 121 33.94 -19.10 2.44
C GLN A 121 33.73 -19.89 1.15
N MET A 122 32.62 -19.68 0.44
CA MET A 122 32.38 -20.35 -0.85
C MET A 122 33.40 -19.92 -1.90
N ALA A 123 33.76 -18.64 -1.95
CA ALA A 123 34.77 -18.14 -2.86
C ALA A 123 36.14 -18.76 -2.59
N ALA A 124 36.55 -18.83 -1.31
CA ALA A 124 37.80 -19.48 -0.92
C ALA A 124 37.82 -20.98 -1.27
N ALA A 125 36.73 -21.71 -1.02
CA ALA A 125 36.62 -23.12 -1.37
C ALA A 125 36.71 -23.33 -2.91
N ALA A 126 36.03 -22.49 -3.69
CA ALA A 126 36.09 -22.54 -5.14
C ALA A 126 37.50 -22.22 -5.68
N GLU A 127 38.21 -21.28 -5.05
CA GLU A 127 39.60 -20.95 -5.40
C GLU A 127 40.53 -22.13 -5.09
N GLU A 128 40.38 -22.77 -3.93
CA GLU A 128 41.15 -23.97 -3.56
C GLU A 128 40.90 -25.11 -4.55
N GLU A 129 39.64 -25.39 -4.90
CA GLU A 129 39.29 -26.41 -5.90
C GLU A 129 39.88 -26.10 -7.27
N ALA A 130 39.80 -24.84 -7.71
CA ALA A 130 40.40 -24.41 -8.98
C ALA A 130 41.92 -24.58 -8.98
N LEU A 131 42.61 -24.24 -7.88
CA LEU A 131 44.04 -24.44 -7.73
C LEU A 131 44.42 -25.92 -7.74
N ARG A 132 43.65 -26.78 -7.07
CA ARG A 132 43.87 -28.24 -7.11
C ARG A 132 43.75 -28.77 -8.54
N LEU A 133 42.70 -28.39 -9.27
CA LEU A 133 42.52 -28.77 -10.66
C LEU A 133 43.66 -28.28 -11.55
N ILE A 134 44.14 -27.05 -11.35
CA ILE A 134 45.29 -26.51 -12.09
C ILE A 134 46.55 -27.35 -11.81
N ASN A 135 46.79 -27.74 -10.57
CA ASN A 135 47.95 -28.56 -10.24
C ASN A 135 47.86 -29.97 -10.84
N GLU A 136 46.72 -30.65 -10.70
CA GLU A 136 46.48 -31.97 -11.30
C GLU A 136 46.63 -31.93 -12.83
N THR A 137 46.07 -30.90 -13.48
CA THR A 137 46.22 -30.73 -14.93
C THR A 137 47.67 -30.44 -15.33
N GLN A 138 48.42 -29.66 -14.55
CA GLN A 138 49.86 -29.45 -14.80
C GLN A 138 50.67 -30.74 -14.67
N GLU A 139 50.32 -31.62 -13.75
CA GLU A 139 50.96 -32.94 -13.61
C GLU A 139 50.64 -33.84 -14.81
N LEU A 140 49.37 -33.87 -15.24
CA LEU A 140 48.96 -34.62 -16.44
C LEU A 140 49.61 -34.08 -17.73
N VAL A 141 49.79 -32.76 -17.85
CA VAL A 141 50.44 -32.17 -19.03
C VAL A 141 51.90 -32.65 -19.16
N LYS A 142 52.57 -32.99 -18.05
CA LYS A 142 53.94 -33.54 -18.11
C LYS A 142 53.99 -34.93 -18.75
N THR A 143 52.90 -35.70 -18.72
CA THR A 143 52.83 -37.03 -19.36
C THR A 143 52.43 -36.96 -20.83
N PHE A 144 52.09 -35.78 -21.36
CA PHE A 144 51.74 -35.61 -22.77
C PHE A 144 52.97 -35.77 -23.67
N ILE A 145 52.77 -36.47 -24.78
CA ILE A 145 53.80 -36.74 -25.78
C ILE A 145 54.10 -35.45 -26.54
N LYS A 146 55.35 -34.99 -26.45
CA LYS A 146 55.85 -33.84 -27.22
C LYS A 146 56.30 -34.30 -28.61
N ARG A 147 56.52 -33.33 -29.51
CA ARG A 147 56.95 -33.63 -30.89
C ARG A 147 58.32 -34.33 -30.95
N GLU A 148 59.18 -34.06 -29.97
CA GLU A 148 60.52 -34.63 -29.86
C GLU A 148 60.49 -36.11 -29.42
N ASP A 149 59.56 -36.47 -28.53
CA ASP A 149 59.44 -37.83 -27.96
C ASP A 149 58.48 -38.74 -28.74
N LEU A 150 57.99 -38.27 -29.90
CA LEU A 150 56.89 -38.90 -30.64
C LEU A 150 57.26 -40.30 -31.14
N GLU A 151 58.44 -40.47 -31.73
CA GLU A 151 58.89 -41.76 -32.28
C GLU A 151 59.07 -42.81 -31.18
N GLN A 152 59.62 -42.41 -30.03
CA GLN A 152 59.79 -43.29 -28.87
C GLN A 152 58.45 -43.73 -28.28
N ALA A 153 57.46 -42.82 -28.22
CA ALA A 153 56.13 -43.16 -27.73
C ALA A 153 55.38 -44.12 -28.68
N ILE A 154 55.61 -44.04 -30.00
CA ILE A 154 55.01 -44.97 -30.97
C ILE A 154 55.57 -46.38 -30.78
N GLU A 155 56.89 -46.52 -30.63
CA GLU A 155 57.54 -47.81 -30.42
C GLU A 155 57.03 -48.46 -29.12
N ALA A 156 57.01 -47.71 -28.01
CA ALA A 156 56.53 -48.19 -26.71
C ALA A 156 55.06 -48.65 -26.75
N ALA A 157 54.20 -47.92 -27.48
CA ALA A 157 52.79 -48.29 -27.64
C ALA A 157 52.60 -49.53 -28.54
N MET A 158 53.53 -49.80 -29.47
CA MET A 158 53.52 -51.04 -30.26
C MET A 158 54.03 -52.24 -29.45
N GLU A 159 54.99 -52.03 -28.56
CA GLU A 159 55.54 -53.08 -27.68
C GLU A 159 54.55 -53.52 -26.59
N ASP A 160 53.86 -52.58 -25.95
CA ASP A 160 52.89 -52.85 -24.88
C ASP A 160 51.46 -52.43 -25.23
N PRO A 161 50.69 -53.29 -25.94
CA PRO A 161 49.29 -53.01 -26.25
C PRO A 161 48.41 -53.12 -25.00
N THR A 162 47.87 -51.99 -24.54
CA THR A 162 47.01 -51.93 -23.34
C THR A 162 45.58 -52.45 -23.63
N ASP A 163 45.09 -53.41 -22.85
CA ASP A 163 43.71 -53.93 -22.93
C ASP A 163 42.80 -53.26 -21.90
N TYR A 164 41.76 -52.56 -22.37
CA TYR A 164 40.74 -51.94 -21.51
C TYR A 164 39.49 -52.82 -21.31
N ASN A 165 39.46 -54.03 -21.86
CA ASN A 165 38.30 -54.92 -21.70
C ASN A 165 38.21 -55.43 -20.26
N PHE A 166 37.03 -55.29 -19.66
CA PHE A 166 36.72 -55.91 -18.38
C PHE A 166 35.26 -56.36 -18.35
N ALA A 167 34.96 -57.39 -17.57
CA ALA A 167 33.61 -57.88 -17.30
C ALA A 167 33.18 -57.48 -15.88
N LEU A 168 31.87 -57.33 -15.69
CA LEU A 168 31.26 -57.03 -14.40
C LEU A 168 30.28 -58.13 -14.02
N ASP A 169 30.38 -58.58 -12.78
CA ASP A 169 29.38 -59.44 -12.18
C ASP A 169 28.18 -58.64 -11.66
N PRO A 170 27.00 -59.27 -11.46
CA PRO A 170 25.83 -58.64 -10.85
C PRO A 170 26.10 -58.01 -9.48
N ASP A 171 27.09 -58.56 -8.75
CA ASP A 171 27.53 -58.09 -7.42
C ASP A 171 28.54 -56.92 -7.48
N GLY A 172 28.96 -56.52 -8.68
CA GLY A 172 29.85 -55.37 -8.93
C GLY A 172 31.35 -55.66 -8.84
N HIS A 173 31.76 -56.93 -9.00
CA HIS A 173 33.18 -57.30 -9.09
C HIS A 173 33.69 -57.08 -10.53
N VAL A 174 34.92 -56.60 -10.65
CA VAL A 174 35.60 -56.32 -11.92
C VAL A 174 36.56 -57.45 -12.27
N PHE A 175 36.43 -57.97 -13.48
CA PHE A 175 37.37 -58.95 -14.05
C PHE A 175 38.04 -58.33 -15.27
N ARG A 176 39.32 -57.98 -15.16
CA ARG A 176 40.09 -57.35 -16.24
C ARG A 176 40.64 -58.40 -17.20
N GLY A 177 40.48 -58.15 -18.49
CA GLY A 177 40.97 -59.00 -19.57
C GLY A 177 39.87 -59.43 -20.53
N ARG A 178 40.23 -59.59 -21.81
CA ARG A 178 39.30 -60.00 -22.87
C ARG A 178 38.77 -61.44 -22.73
N ASN A 179 39.57 -62.34 -22.17
CA ASN A 179 39.27 -63.78 -22.10
C ASN A 179 39.21 -64.33 -20.66
N THR A 180 39.38 -63.48 -19.65
CA THR A 180 39.37 -63.88 -18.24
C THR A 180 37.96 -64.24 -17.79
N ARG A 181 37.80 -65.44 -17.23
CA ARG A 181 36.54 -65.88 -16.62
C ARG A 181 36.62 -65.71 -15.10
N PRO A 182 35.47 -65.54 -14.41
CA PRO A 182 35.43 -65.45 -12.95
C PRO A 182 36.03 -66.67 -12.22
N GLU A 183 36.05 -67.83 -12.89
CA GLU A 183 36.60 -69.08 -12.36
C GLU A 183 38.13 -69.11 -12.30
N ASP A 184 38.78 -68.34 -13.18
CA ASP A 184 40.24 -68.31 -13.33
C ASP A 184 40.93 -67.35 -12.35
N VAL A 185 40.15 -66.48 -11.69
CA VAL A 185 40.63 -65.44 -10.79
C VAL A 185 40.36 -65.84 -9.33
N PRO A 186 41.40 -65.99 -8.49
CA PRO A 186 41.24 -66.27 -7.08
C PRO A 186 40.32 -65.24 -6.39
N LYS A 187 39.45 -65.71 -5.50
CA LYS A 187 38.50 -64.85 -4.76
C LYS A 187 39.13 -63.71 -3.97
N GLU A 188 40.43 -63.82 -3.67
CA GLU A 188 41.20 -62.82 -2.93
C GLU A 188 41.54 -61.58 -3.78
N GLU A 189 41.50 -61.70 -5.11
CA GLU A 189 41.87 -60.66 -6.08
C GLU A 189 40.64 -59.96 -6.69
N TRP A 190 39.44 -60.22 -6.16
CA TRP A 190 38.21 -59.62 -6.67
C TRP A 190 38.15 -58.14 -6.30
N GLU A 191 38.49 -57.28 -7.26
CA GLU A 191 38.29 -55.84 -7.15
C GLU A 191 36.80 -55.52 -7.22
N LYS A 192 36.28 -54.81 -6.21
CA LYS A 192 34.91 -54.32 -6.22
C LYS A 192 34.91 -52.84 -6.60
N LEU A 193 34.12 -52.47 -7.62
CA LEU A 193 33.89 -51.06 -7.90
C LEU A 193 33.00 -50.49 -6.81
N GLU A 194 33.54 -49.57 -6.02
CA GLU A 194 32.72 -48.76 -5.15
C GLU A 194 31.79 -47.90 -6.02
N ARG A 195 30.48 -47.98 -5.76
CA ARG A 195 29.54 -47.07 -6.40
C ARG A 195 29.90 -45.66 -5.97
N ALA A 196 30.33 -44.84 -6.91
CA ALA A 196 30.43 -43.40 -6.70
C ALA A 196 29.08 -42.90 -6.15
N ALA A 197 29.10 -42.27 -4.99
CA ALA A 197 27.91 -41.65 -4.41
C ALA A 197 27.31 -40.71 -5.47
N GLN A 198 26.09 -41.02 -5.92
CA GLN A 198 25.36 -40.15 -6.83
C GLN A 198 25.24 -38.76 -6.18
N ILE A 199 25.78 -37.74 -6.86
CA ILE A 199 25.57 -36.32 -6.57
C ILE A 199 24.11 -35.96 -6.82
#